data_AF-A0A353H1I7-F1
#
_entry.id   AF-A0A353H1I7-F1
#
_cell.length_a   1.000
_cell.length_b   1.000
_cell.length_c   1.000
_cell.angle_alpha   90.00
_cell.angle_beta   90.00
_cell.angle_gamma   90.00
#
_symmetry.space_group_name_H-M   'P 1'
#
loop_
_entity.id
_entity.type
_entity.pdbx_description
1 polymer ?
#
loop_
_entity_poly.entity_id
_entity_poly.type
_entity_poly.pdbx_seq_one_letter_code
_entity_poly.pdbx_strand_id
1 'polypeptide(L)' 'MSDQRFDSSVQKLKMHLNGEWREFEVGRDLEPMCTLSAFLREKLGLTGLKVSCDEGACGGCT' A
#
# COMPACT_ATOMS: atom_id res chain seq x y z
N MET A 1 -8.14 -26.96 0.46
CA MET A 1 -7.18 -25.93 0.01
C MET A 1 -7.12 -24.90 1.12
N SER A 2 -5.94 -24.71 1.70
CA SER A 2 -5.75 -24.30 3.09
C SER A 2 -6.22 -22.87 3.39
N ASP A 3 -7.21 -22.80 4.26
CA ASP A 3 -7.76 -21.63 4.93
C ASP A 3 -6.63 -20.95 5.73
N GLN A 4 -6.00 -19.93 5.14
CA GLN A 4 -5.04 -19.09 5.83
C GLN A 4 -5.81 -18.19 6.79
N ARG A 5 -5.82 -18.60 8.06
CA ARG A 5 -6.32 -17.82 9.20
C ARG A 5 -5.79 -16.39 9.11
N PHE A 6 -6.64 -15.46 8.70
CA PHE A 6 -6.42 -14.04 8.91
C PHE A 6 -6.57 -13.80 10.41
N ASP A 7 -5.44 -13.74 11.10
CA ASP A 7 -5.39 -13.44 12.52
C ASP A 7 -6.19 -12.15 12.78
N SER A 8 -7.17 -12.23 13.69
CA SER A 8 -8.14 -11.17 13.94
C SER A 8 -7.55 -9.97 14.71
N SER A 9 -6.22 -9.91 14.86
CA SER A 9 -5.56 -8.74 15.43
C SER A 9 -5.47 -7.64 14.37
N VAL A 10 -5.93 -6.44 14.74
CA VAL A 10 -5.75 -5.24 13.92
C VAL A 10 -4.25 -4.96 13.82
N GLN A 11 -3.67 -5.25 12.66
CA GLN A 11 -2.26 -4.98 12.39
C GLN A 11 -2.10 -3.50 12.03
N LYS A 12 -1.23 -2.80 12.77
CA LYS A 12 -0.87 -1.41 12.48
C LYS A 12 0.43 -1.35 11.69
N LEU A 13 0.40 -0.64 10.57
CA LEU A 13 1.55 -0.35 9.72
C LEU A 13 1.93 1.12 9.87
N LYS A 14 3.21 1.39 10.12
CA LYS A 14 3.73 2.76 10.21
C LYS A 14 4.72 3.01 9.07
N MET A 15 4.54 4.11 8.34
CA MET A 15 5.33 4.43 7.15
C MET A 15 5.76 5.90 7.18
N HIS A 16 7.02 6.17 6.81
CA HIS A 16 7.54 7.53 6.68
C HIS A 16 7.36 7.99 5.24
N LEU A 17 6.47 8.94 5.02
CA LEU A 17 6.07 9.42 3.69
C LEU A 17 6.30 10.92 3.60
N ASN A 18 7.11 11.35 2.63
CA ASN A 18 7.39 12.77 2.35
C ASN A 18 7.79 13.58 3.60
N GLY A 19 8.54 12.97 4.52
CA GLY A 19 9.00 13.61 5.76
C GLY A 19 8.09 13.40 6.98
N GLU A 20 6.91 12.80 6.81
CA GLU A 20 5.93 12.60 7.89
C GLU A 20 5.72 11.11 8.20
N TRP A 21 5.71 10.76 9.48
CA TRP A 21 5.30 9.43 9.92
C TRP A 21 3.78 9.32 9.93
N ARG A 22 3.25 8.32 9.23
CA ARG A 22 1.82 8.01 9.15
C ARG A 22 1.56 6.58 9.59
N GLU A 23 0.44 6.34 10.27
CA GLU A 23 0.02 5.03 10.77
C GLU A 23 -1.28 4.61 10.09
N PHE A 24 -1.38 3.32 9.75
CA PHE A 24 -2.48 2.72 8.99
C PHE A 24 -2.89 1.40 9.61
N GLU A 25 -4.18 1.10 9.63
CA GLU A 25 -4.73 -0.19 10.05
C GLU A 25 -4.93 -1.12 8.83
N VAL A 26 -4.26 -2.27 8.82
CA VAL A 26 -4.39 -3.27 7.77
C VAL A 26 -5.81 -3.86 7.81
N GLY A 27 -6.48 -3.91 6.66
CA GLY A 27 -7.88 -4.32 6.51
C GLY A 27 -8.89 -3.18 6.59
N ARG A 28 -8.50 -2.01 7.14
CA ARG A 28 -9.35 -0.81 7.22
C ARG A 28 -8.85 0.30 6.30
N ASP A 29 -7.59 0.72 6.49
CA ASP A 29 -6.96 1.79 5.73
C ASP A 29 -6.18 1.23 4.53
N LEU A 30 -5.56 0.06 4.69
CA LEU A 30 -4.72 -0.60 3.69
C LEU A 30 -5.11 -2.07 3.51
N GLU A 31 -5.32 -2.50 2.27
CA GLU A 31 -5.55 -3.91 1.96
C GLU A 31 -4.21 -4.67 1.85
N PRO A 32 -4.09 -5.88 2.43
CA PRO A 32 -2.85 -6.66 2.43
C PRO A 32 -2.25 -6.93 1.05
N MET A 33 -3.11 -7.08 0.03
CA MET A 33 -2.72 -7.39 -1.34
C MET A 33 -2.55 -6.14 -2.21
N CYS A 34 -2.78 -4.95 -1.65
CA CYS A 34 -2.64 -3.68 -2.37
C CYS A 34 -1.16 -3.35 -2.61
N THR A 35 -0.81 -2.94 -3.83
CA THR A 35 0.54 -2.46 -4.10
C THR A 35 0.75 -1.09 -3.45
N LEU A 36 1.98 -0.81 -3.03
CA LEU A 36 2.33 0.52 -2.48
C LEU A 36 2.00 1.63 -3.48
N SER A 37 2.19 1.38 -4.77
CA SER A 37 1.91 2.36 -5.82
C SER A 37 0.43 2.73 -5.91
N ALA A 38 -0.46 1.74 -5.84
CA ALA A 38 -1.90 1.95 -5.80
C ALA A 38 -2.32 2.66 -4.51
N PHE A 39 -1.81 2.21 -3.36
CA PHE A 39 -2.11 2.81 -2.07
C PHE A 39 -1.76 4.31 -2.01
N LEU A 40 -0.54 4.66 -2.41
CA LEU A 40 -0.08 6.06 -2.42
C LEU A 40 -0.95 6.94 -3.32
N ARG A 41 -1.30 6.46 -4.52
CA ARG A 41 -2.06 7.24 -5.50
C ARG A 41 -3.55 7.35 -5.15
N GLU A 42 -4.19 6.23 -4.84
CA GLU A 42 -5.65 6.13 -4.74
C GLU A 42 -6.16 6.40 -3.33
N LYS A 43 -5.43 5.96 -2.29
CA LYS A 43 -5.84 6.16 -0.90
C LYS A 43 -5.26 7.44 -0.31
N LEU A 44 -4.00 7.76 -0.62
CA LEU A 44 -3.31 8.93 -0.06
C LEU A 44 -3.27 10.15 -1.00
N GLY A 45 -3.72 10.01 -2.25
CA GLY A 45 -3.76 11.11 -3.22
C GLY A 45 -2.39 11.61 -3.67
N LEU A 46 -1.31 10.86 -3.41
CA LEU A 46 0.06 11.21 -3.78
C LEU A 46 0.31 10.81 -5.25
N THR A 47 -0.14 11.67 -6.17
CA THR A 47 -0.24 11.37 -7.62
C THR A 47 1.05 11.63 -8.44
N GLY A 48 2.16 11.98 -7.78
CA GLY A 48 3.45 12.22 -8.41
C GLY A 48 4.03 10.99 -9.09
N LEU A 49 4.06 9.85 -8.38
CA LEU A 49 4.46 8.53 -8.88
C LEU A 49 3.52 8.10 -10.02
N LYS A 50 4.01 7.45 -11.09
CA LYS A 50 3.17 6.98 -12.21
C LYS A 50 3.10 5.45 -12.27
N VAL A 51 1.94 4.90 -12.61
CA VAL A 51 1.79 3.47 -12.92
C VAL A 51 1.57 3.37 -14.43
N SER A 52 2.56 2.84 -15.16
CA SER A 52 2.52 2.78 -16.62
C SER A 52 2.53 1.37 -17.18
N CYS A 53 3.33 0.46 -16.63
CA CYS A 53 3.33 -0.95 -17.04
C CYS A 53 2.74 -1.91 -16.00
N ASP A 54 2.66 -1.50 -14.73
CA ASP A 54 2.28 -2.32 -13.55
C ASP A 54 3.07 -3.63 -13.32
N GLU A 55 3.95 -4.01 -14.25
CA GLU A 55 4.78 -5.22 -14.23
C GLU A 55 6.27 -4.94 -13.89
N GLY A 56 6.60 -3.74 -13.39
CA GLY A 56 7.98 -3.38 -13.03
C GLY A 56 8.98 -3.18 -14.18
N ALA A 57 8.54 -3.19 -15.44
CA ALA A 57 9.41 -3.10 -16.62
C ALA A 57 9.82 -1.66 -17.03
N CYS A 58 9.04 -0.63 -16.68
CA CYS A 58 9.21 0.73 -17.23
C CYS A 58 9.85 1.75 -16.29
N GLY A 59 9.96 1.47 -15.00
CA GLY A 59 10.47 2.42 -14.00
C GLY A 59 9.57 3.63 -13.69
N GLY A 60 8.37 3.74 -14.28
CA GLY A 60 7.47 4.88 -14.04
C GLY A 60 7.00 5.04 -12.58
N CYS A 61 7.07 3.95 -11.80
CA CYS A 61 6.65 3.90 -10.40
C CYS A 61 7.81 3.91 -9.38
N THR A 62 9.01 4.32 -9.81
CA THR A 62 10.16 4.53 -8.91
C THR A 62 9.99 5.81 -8.09
#